data_AF-A0A1I7MST1-F1
#
_entry.id   AF-A0A1I7MST1-F1
#
_cell.length_a   1.000
_cell.length_b   1.000
_cell.length_c   1.000
_cell.angle_alpha   90.00
_cell.angle_beta   90.00
_cell.angle_gamma   90.00
#
_symmetry.space_group_name_H-M   'P 1'
#
loop_
_entity.id
_entity.type
_entity.pdbx_description
1 polymer ?
#
loop_
_entity_poly.entity_id
_entity_poly.type
_entity_poly.pdbx_seq_one_letter_code
_entity_poly.pdbx_strand_id
1 'polypeptide(L)'
;MLETLTMLGQLAAVVPNPTPEQPPGTEGITTLLNWISWIVIALGVAGFMASAGFLVWAGLTGREMQGFKGLGLAILACILAVGAGAIMRVFV
;
A
#
# COMPACT_ATOMS: atom_id res chain seq x y z
N MET A 1 13.15 -35.65 -1.54
CA MET A 1 12.75 -34.41 -0.83
C MET A 1 13.50 -33.18 -1.35
N LEU A 2 14.80 -33.24 -1.65
CA LEU A 2 15.51 -32.13 -2.31
C LEU A 2 15.11 -31.98 -3.79
N GLU A 3 14.93 -33.08 -4.53
CA GLU A 3 14.59 -33.06 -5.97
C GLU A 3 13.20 -32.48 -6.26
N THR A 4 12.27 -32.55 -5.31
CA THR A 4 10.93 -31.96 -5.43
C THR A 4 10.97 -30.43 -5.28
N LEU A 5 11.94 -29.89 -4.52
CA LEU A 5 12.14 -28.46 -4.33
C LEU A 5 12.82 -27.82 -5.55
N THR A 6 13.75 -28.53 -6.19
CA THR A 6 14.40 -28.07 -7.43
C THR A 6 13.43 -28.01 -8.60
N MET A 7 12.52 -28.99 -8.72
CA MET A 7 11.45 -28.98 -9.73
C MET A 7 10.45 -27.83 -9.53
N LEU A 8 10.11 -27.47 -8.29
CA LEU A 8 9.28 -26.29 -7.99
C LEU A 8 10.02 -24.97 -8.28
N GLY A 9 11.33 -24.91 -8.00
CA GLY A 9 12.17 -23.78 -8.37
C GLY A 9 12.28 -23.58 -9.87
N GLN A 10 12.32 -24.67 -10.65
CA GLN A 10 12.30 -24.62 -12.12
C GLN A 10 10.92 -24.20 -12.66
N LEU A 11 9.82 -24.60 -12.04
CA LEU A 11 8.48 -24.17 -12.44
C LEU A 11 8.27 -22.65 -12.21
N ALA A 12 8.82 -22.10 -11.12
CA ALA A 12 8.82 -20.66 -10.87
C ALA A 12 9.68 -19.86 -11.86
N ALA A 13 10.72 -20.49 -12.43
CA ALA A 13 11.58 -19.88 -13.45
C ALA A 13 11.01 -19.98 -14.88
N VAL A 14 10.04 -20.88 -15.11
CA VAL A 14 9.40 -21.10 -16.43
C VAL A 14 8.18 -20.22 -16.64
N VAL A 15 7.61 -19.60 -15.60
CA VAL A 15 6.67 -18.50 -15.79
C VAL A 15 7.49 -17.33 -16.33
N PRO A 16 7.38 -16.97 -17.63
CA PRO A 16 7.98 -15.74 -18.09
C PRO A 16 7.30 -14.66 -17.26
N ASN A 17 8.06 -13.96 -16.44
CA ASN A 17 7.60 -12.72 -15.83
C ASN A 17 7.65 -11.71 -16.98
N PRO A 18 6.55 -11.37 -17.68
CA PRO A 18 6.53 -10.15 -18.46
C PRO A 18 6.98 -9.02 -17.54
N THR A 19 8.23 -8.63 -17.69
CA THR A 19 8.71 -7.33 -17.25
C THR A 19 7.74 -6.34 -17.86
N PRO A 20 6.99 -5.57 -17.05
CA PRO A 20 6.13 -4.51 -17.56
C PRO A 20 7.06 -3.43 -18.12
N GLU A 21 7.57 -3.65 -19.34
CA GLU A 21 8.34 -2.65 -20.05
C GLU A 21 7.34 -1.59 -20.51
N GLN A 22 7.49 -0.43 -19.88
CA GLN A 22 6.69 0.75 -20.11
C GLN A 22 6.69 1.10 -21.61
N PRO A 23 5.53 1.13 -22.30
CA PRO A 23 5.49 1.51 -23.70
C PRO A 23 6.02 2.94 -23.87
N PRO A 24 6.93 3.18 -24.83
CA PRO A 24 7.57 4.48 -25.01
C PRO A 24 6.50 5.56 -25.28
N GLY A 25 6.57 6.66 -24.53
CA GLY A 25 5.59 7.76 -24.54
C GLY A 25 4.75 7.92 -23.26
N THR A 26 4.85 6.98 -22.31
CA THR A 26 4.07 6.99 -21.06
C THR A 26 4.82 7.66 -19.88
N GLU A 27 6.03 8.19 -20.10
CA GLU A 27 6.89 8.79 -19.06
C GLU A 27 6.18 9.90 -18.26
N GLY A 28 5.34 10.70 -18.93
CA GLY A 28 4.54 11.74 -18.25
C GLY A 28 3.47 11.16 -17.32
N ILE A 29 2.81 10.08 -17.75
CA ILE A 29 1.76 9.40 -16.98
C ILE A 29 2.38 8.65 -15.79
N THR A 30 3.53 7.99 -15.95
CA THR A 30 4.20 7.34 -14.81
C THR A 30 4.82 8.34 -13.84
N THR A 31 5.32 9.48 -14.33
CA THR A 31 5.73 10.59 -13.47
C THR A 31 4.54 11.08 -12.64
N LEU A 32 3.39 11.33 -13.27
CA LEU A 32 2.17 11.75 -12.57
C LEU A 32 1.70 10.70 -11.54
N LEU A 33 1.68 9.42 -11.90
CA LEU A 33 1.35 8.32 -10.98
C LEU A 33 2.31 8.24 -9.80
N ASN A 34 3.60 8.47 -10.01
CA ASN A 34 4.58 8.55 -8.94
C ASN A 34 4.24 9.71 -7.97
N TRP A 35 4.01 10.92 -8.49
CA TRP A 35 3.56 12.05 -7.67
C TRP A 35 2.28 11.75 -6.87
N ILE A 36 1.30 11.11 -7.48
CA ILE A 36 0.06 10.69 -6.80
C ILE A 36 0.37 9.67 -5.69
N SER A 37 1.25 8.70 -5.95
CA SER A 37 1.68 7.72 -4.95
C SER A 37 2.28 8.39 -3.71
N TRP A 38 3.17 9.37 -3.92
CA TRP A 38 3.75 10.16 -2.83
C TRP A 38 2.69 10.95 -2.05
N ILE A 39 1.71 11.54 -2.73
CA ILE A 39 0.61 12.26 -2.08
C ILE A 39 -0.24 11.30 -1.23
N VAL A 40 -0.58 10.13 -1.76
CA VAL A 40 -1.38 9.12 -1.04
C VAL A 40 -0.63 8.61 0.20
N ILE A 41 0.67 8.34 0.06
CA ILE A 41 1.53 7.93 1.19
C ILE A 41 1.57 9.04 2.25
N ALA A 42 1.84 10.28 1.85
CA ALA A 42 1.91 11.41 2.78
C ALA A 42 0.58 11.65 3.51
N LEU A 43 -0.55 11.59 2.78
CA LEU A 43 -1.89 11.80 3.34
C LEU A 43 -2.29 10.63 4.26
N GLY A 44 -1.97 9.40 3.89
CA GLY A 44 -2.19 8.21 4.73
C GLY A 44 -1.43 8.31 6.05
N VAL A 45 -0.14 8.67 6.01
CA VAL A 45 0.67 8.86 7.22
C VAL A 45 0.15 10.00 8.09
N ALA A 46 -0.23 11.14 7.49
CA ALA A 46 -0.77 12.27 8.22
C ALA A 46 -2.10 11.91 8.91
N GLY A 47 -3.02 11.23 8.22
CA GLY A 47 -4.29 10.78 8.76
C GLY A 47 -4.12 9.73 9.87
N PHE A 48 -3.18 8.79 9.68
CA PHE A 48 -2.83 7.81 10.70
C PHE A 48 -2.29 8.50 11.97
N MET A 49 -1.34 9.43 11.81
CA MET A 49 -0.74 10.15 12.95
C MET A 49 -1.77 10.99 13.71
N ALA A 50 -2.68 11.66 13.00
CA ALA A 50 -3.78 12.41 13.61
C ALA A 50 -4.72 11.51 14.43
N SER A 51 -5.07 10.33 13.90
CA SER A 51 -5.90 9.36 14.61
C SER A 51 -5.21 8.78 15.85
N ALA A 52 -3.90 8.50 15.76
CA ALA A 52 -3.11 8.00 16.87
C ALA A 52 -2.99 9.04 17.99
N GLY A 53 -2.73 10.31 17.64
CA GLY A 53 -2.70 11.41 18.61
C GLY A 53 -4.05 11.63 19.32
N PHE A 54 -5.15 11.55 18.57
CA PHE A 54 -6.49 11.68 19.13
C PHE A 54 -6.86 10.49 20.04
N LEU A 55 -6.38 9.29 19.73
CA LEU A 55 -6.55 8.11 20.57
C LEU A 55 -5.82 8.25 21.92
N VAL A 56 -4.58 8.74 21.91
CA VAL A 56 -3.82 8.99 23.15
C VAL A 56 -4.53 10.03 24.02
N TRP A 57 -5.01 11.13 23.43
CA TRP A 57 -5.77 12.15 24.15
C TRP A 57 -7.09 11.62 24.72
N ALA A 58 -7.83 10.82 23.93
CA ALA A 58 -9.09 10.22 24.34
C ALA A 58 -8.94 9.17 25.45
N GLY A 59 -7.82 8.44 25.46
CA GLY A 59 -7.48 7.48 26.52
C GLY A 59 -7.24 8.16 27.87
N LEU A 60 -6.64 9.36 27.86
CA LEU A 60 -6.42 10.14 29.08
C LEU A 60 -7.70 10.77 29.64
N THR A 61 -8.73 10.97 28.81
CA THR A 61 -10.02 11.59 29.21
C THR A 61 -11.16 10.59 29.42
N GLY A 62 -10.90 9.28 29.32
CA GLY A 62 -11.93 8.23 29.46
C GLY A 62 -12.97 8.23 28.32
N ARG A 63 -12.64 8.81 27.16
CA ARG A 63 -13.49 8.90 25.96
C ARG A 63 -13.03 7.97 24.84
N GLU A 64 -12.52 6.82 25.23
CA GLU A 64 -11.76 5.85 24.43
C GLU A 64 -12.50 5.42 23.15
N MET A 65 -13.83 5.26 23.25
CA MET A 65 -14.71 4.89 22.13
C MET A 65 -14.72 5.93 20.99
N GLN A 66 -14.50 7.21 21.29
CA GLN A 66 -14.45 8.26 20.26
C GLN A 66 -13.11 8.25 19.52
N GLY A 67 -12.01 7.93 20.22
CA GLY A 67 -10.69 7.77 19.61
C GLY A 67 -10.60 6.52 18.73
N PHE A 68 -11.22 5.42 19.14
CA PHE A 68 -11.24 4.17 18.37
C PHE A 68 -11.90 4.31 16.99
N LYS A 69 -12.97 5.11 16.88
CA LYS A 69 -13.61 5.41 15.59
C LYS A 69 -12.66 6.12 14.62
N GLY A 70 -11.84 7.04 15.12
CA GLY A 70 -10.84 7.74 14.31
C GLY A 70 -9.75 6.79 13.79
N LEU A 71 -9.25 5.92 14.66
CA LEU A 71 -8.27 4.90 14.29
C LEU A 71 -8.84 3.90 13.26
N GLY A 72 -10.08 3.46 13.44
CA GLY A 72 -10.75 2.55 12.51
C GLY A 72 -10.85 3.11 11.08
N LEU A 73 -11.17 4.41 10.95
CA LEU A 73 -11.19 5.08 9.65
C LEU A 73 -9.78 5.23 9.03
N ALA A 74 -8.76 5.50 9.85
CA ALA A 74 -7.38 5.58 9.37
C ALA A 74 -6.86 4.23 8.86
N ILE A 75 -7.17 3.14 9.56
CA ILE A 75 -6.82 1.77 9.12
C ILE A 75 -7.52 1.44 7.80
N LEU A 76 -8.81 1.76 7.67
CA LEU A 76 -9.55 1.55 6.43
C LEU A 76 -8.91 2.32 5.27
N ALA A 77 -8.49 3.57 5.49
CA ALA A 77 -7.79 4.37 4.49
C ALA A 77 -6.44 3.74 4.07
N CYS A 78 -5.66 3.20 5.02
CA CYS A 78 -4.43 2.47 4.71
C CYS A 78 -4.69 1.23 3.85
N ILE A 79 -5.74 0.46 4.14
CA ILE A 79 -6.09 -0.73 3.34
C ILE A 79 -6.43 -0.33 1.89
N LEU A 80 -7.20 0.74 1.71
CA LEU A 80 -7.52 1.27 0.38
C LEU A 80 -6.27 1.74 -0.38
N ALA A 81 -5.33 2.40 0.32
CA ALA A 81 -4.06 2.82 -0.27
C ALA A 81 -3.20 1.63 -0.71
N VAL A 82 -3.13 0.55 0.08
CA VAL A 82 -2.43 -0.69 -0.30
C VAL A 82 -3.08 -1.35 -1.52
N GLY A 83 -4.42 -1.37 -1.58
CA GLY A 83 -5.15 -1.87 -2.75
C GLY A 83 -4.84 -1.08 -4.03
N ALA A 84 -4.78 0.25 -3.95
CA ALA A 84 -4.39 1.10 -5.07
C ALA A 84 -2.92 0.86 -5.48
N GLY A 85 -2.00 0.69 -4.52
CA GLY A 85 -0.60 0.39 -4.78
C GLY A 85 -0.40 -0.96 -5.49
N ALA A 86 -1.18 -1.98 -5.14
CA ALA A 86 -1.16 -3.28 -5.82
C ALA A 86 -1.58 -3.17 -7.29
N ILE A 87 -2.57 -2.33 -7.59
CA ILE A 87 -3.03 -2.07 -8.96
C ILE A 87 -1.95 -1.33 -9.76
N MET A 88 -1.29 -0.32 -9.17
CA MET A 88 -0.21 0.41 -9.87
C MET A 88 0.98 -0.49 -10.23
N ARG A 89 1.30 -1.49 -9.39
CA ARG A 89 2.33 -2.51 -9.66
C ARG A 89 2.03 -3.45 -10.83
N VAL A 90 0.80 -3.48 -11.31
CA VAL A 90 0.42 -4.23 -12.52
C VAL A 90 0.73 -3.43 -13.79
N PHE A 91 0.86 -2.10 -13.68
CA PHE A 91 1.06 -1.18 -14.80
C PHE A 91 2.49 -0.61 -14.90
N VAL A 92 3.35 -0.89 -13.91
CA VAL A 92 4.77 -0.52 -13.82
C VAL A 92 5.60 -1.77 -13.65
#